data_AF-W7L5C7-F1
#
_entry.id   AF-W7L5C7-F1
#
_cell.length_a   1.000
_cell.length_b   1.000
_cell.length_c   1.000
_cell.angle_alpha   90.00
_cell.angle_beta   90.00
_cell.angle_gamma   90.00
#
_symmetry.space_group_name_H-M   'P 1'
#
loop_
_entity.id
_entity.type
_entity.pdbx_description
1 polymer ?
#
loop_
_entity_poly.entity_id
_entity_poly.type
_entity_poly.pdbx_seq_one_letter_code
_entity_poly.pdbx_strand_id
1 'polypeptide(L)'
;MNLFGINVNSLITPEVKFIVSKMRFVSSLGEDFPALVSFDQNQQVVRELIVVKKPILKGHQILPGYKHLVESREDGRLSSLADDKRVLMGIKARKSKFGITTSLVFIGLKGELDKILLVHDVPLVASNRRELIEGVKEFMKEWAGIEIEDVPCTIRGVKGEKIKAEKVDVDYATLLL
;
A
#
# COMPACT_ATOMS: atom_id res chain seq x y z
N MET A 1 2.38 -5.75 12.52
CA MET A 1 3.45 -6.61 12.00
C MET A 1 4.58 -5.78 11.41
N ASN A 2 5.82 -6.22 11.61
CA ASN A 2 6.99 -5.66 10.95
C ASN A 2 7.67 -6.73 10.10
N LEU A 3 8.12 -6.38 8.90
CA LEU A 3 8.98 -7.20 8.04
C LEU A 3 10.21 -6.38 7.68
N PHE A 4 11.41 -6.96 7.80
CA PHE A 4 12.67 -6.24 7.57
C PHE A 4 12.78 -4.93 8.36
N GLY A 5 12.19 -4.87 9.58
CA GLY A 5 12.17 -3.66 10.41
C GLY A 5 11.20 -2.57 9.95
N ILE A 6 10.33 -2.87 8.98
CA ILE A 6 9.39 -1.93 8.37
C ILE A 6 7.98 -2.34 8.76
N ASN A 7 7.17 -1.37 9.18
CA ASN A 7 5.75 -1.58 9.45
C ASN A 7 5.02 -1.85 8.13
N VAL A 8 4.43 -3.04 7.99
CA VAL A 8 3.72 -3.49 6.78
C VAL A 8 2.22 -3.60 6.98
N ASN A 9 1.67 -3.06 8.06
CA ASN A 9 0.25 -3.20 8.38
C ASN A 9 -0.66 -2.75 7.24
N SER A 10 -0.28 -1.70 6.49
CA SER A 10 -1.07 -1.25 5.34
C SER A 10 -1.26 -2.30 4.25
N LEU A 11 -0.40 -3.32 4.19
CA LEU A 11 -0.48 -4.43 3.24
C LEU A 11 -1.38 -5.56 3.72
N ILE A 12 -1.91 -5.48 4.93
CA ILE A 12 -2.67 -6.55 5.58
C ILE A 12 -4.15 -6.17 5.54
N THR A 13 -4.92 -7.04 4.91
CA THR A 13 -6.39 -7.00 4.84
C THR A 13 -6.91 -8.43 4.98
N PRO A 14 -8.22 -8.62 5.25
CA PRO A 14 -8.80 -9.95 5.32
C PRO A 14 -8.65 -10.80 4.05
N GLU A 15 -8.59 -10.18 2.87
CA GLU A 15 -8.40 -10.91 1.60
C GLU A 15 -6.94 -11.32 1.32
N VAL A 16 -5.96 -10.68 1.97
CA VAL A 16 -4.54 -10.97 1.74
C VAL A 16 -4.16 -12.33 2.32
N LYS A 17 -3.45 -13.13 1.53
CA LYS A 17 -2.92 -14.45 1.92
C LYS A 17 -1.41 -14.47 2.05
N PHE A 18 -0.71 -13.65 1.26
CA PHE A 18 0.73 -13.58 1.36
C PHE A 18 1.29 -12.22 0.96
N ILE A 19 2.46 -11.90 1.52
CA ILE A 19 3.25 -10.72 1.19
C ILE A 19 4.57 -11.19 0.60
N VAL A 20 4.94 -10.66 -0.57
CA VAL A 20 6.21 -10.98 -1.26
C VAL A 20 7.12 -9.77 -1.26
N SER A 21 8.41 -9.97 -0.97
CA SER A 21 9.44 -8.97 -1.20
C SER A 21 9.96 -9.04 -2.64
N LYS A 22 10.03 -7.91 -3.33
CA LYS A 22 10.56 -7.83 -4.70
C LYS A 22 11.14 -6.44 -4.99
N MET A 23 11.76 -6.28 -6.16
CA MET A 23 12.11 -4.96 -6.69
C MET A 23 10.95 -4.38 -7.50
N ARG A 24 10.77 -3.06 -7.45
CA ARG A 24 9.70 -2.34 -8.13
C ARG A 24 10.24 -1.09 -8.81
N PHE A 25 10.14 -1.06 -10.14
CA PHE A 25 10.45 0.13 -10.91
C PHE A 25 9.42 1.23 -10.68
N VAL A 26 9.88 2.40 -10.23
CA VAL A 26 9.05 3.59 -10.02
C VAL A 26 9.33 4.58 -11.14
N SER A 27 8.44 4.62 -12.13
CA SER A 27 8.65 5.40 -13.36
C SER A 27 8.84 6.90 -13.13
N SER A 28 8.21 7.47 -12.09
CA SER A 28 8.37 8.88 -11.73
C SER A 28 9.74 9.22 -11.14
N LEU A 29 10.49 8.21 -10.69
CA LEU A 29 11.83 8.34 -10.12
C LEU A 29 12.91 7.77 -11.05
N GLY A 30 12.54 6.91 -12.00
CA GLY A 30 13.46 6.32 -12.97
C GLY A 30 14.38 5.24 -12.39
N GLU A 31 14.03 4.64 -11.25
CA GLU A 31 14.86 3.67 -10.52
C GLU A 31 14.01 2.53 -9.93
N ASP A 32 14.65 1.39 -9.65
CA ASP A 32 14.09 0.25 -8.92
C ASP A 32 14.28 0.38 -7.41
N PHE A 33 13.18 0.22 -6.68
CA PHE A 33 13.18 0.26 -5.21
C PHE A 33 12.70 -1.07 -4.62
N PRO A 34 13.19 -1.44 -3.43
CA PRO A 34 12.62 -2.58 -2.71
C PRO A 34 11.15 -2.33 -2.36
N ALA A 35 10.33 -3.34 -2.56
CA ALA A 35 8.90 -3.30 -2.29
C ALA A 35 8.42 -4.57 -1.59
N LEU A 36 7.38 -4.41 -0.77
CA LEU A 36 6.62 -5.48 -0.17
C LEU A 36 5.23 -5.43 -0.80
N VAL A 37 4.80 -6.52 -1.41
CA VAL A 37 3.56 -6.58 -2.19
C VAL A 37 2.65 -7.66 -1.63
N SER A 38 1.42 -7.29 -1.29
CA SER A 38 0.42 -8.23 -0.82
C SER A 38 -0.41 -8.80 -1.97
N PHE A 39 -0.80 -10.06 -1.79
CA PHE A 39 -1.56 -10.82 -2.76
C PHE A 39 -2.72 -11.54 -2.10
N ASP A 40 -3.83 -11.65 -2.84
CA ASP A 40 -4.97 -12.49 -2.47
C ASP A 40 -4.71 -13.98 -2.76
N GLN A 41 -5.72 -14.81 -2.51
CA GLN A 41 -5.69 -16.25 -2.81
C GLN A 41 -5.53 -16.56 -4.31
N ASN A 42 -5.88 -15.63 -5.20
CA ASN A 42 -5.80 -15.77 -6.65
C ASN A 42 -4.50 -15.19 -7.22
N GLN A 43 -3.54 -14.80 -6.38
CA GLN A 43 -2.30 -14.12 -6.77
C GLN A 43 -2.51 -12.76 -7.45
N GLN A 44 -3.66 -12.11 -7.21
CA GLN A 44 -3.87 -10.73 -7.60
C GLN A 44 -3.23 -9.80 -6.58
N VAL A 45 -2.57 -8.75 -7.07
CA VAL A 45 -1.96 -7.73 -6.21
C VAL A 45 -3.06 -6.94 -5.51
N VAL A 46 -3.01 -6.90 -4.18
CA VAL A 46 -3.93 -6.15 -3.34
C VAL A 46 -3.32 -4.77 -3.06
N ARG A 47 -2.14 -4.72 -2.45
CA ARG A 47 -1.43 -3.46 -2.11
C ARG A 47 0.09 -3.59 -2.29
N GLU A 48 0.76 -2.48 -2.54
CA GLU A 48 2.23 -2.41 -2.64
C GLU A 48 2.78 -1.35 -1.69
N LEU A 49 3.83 -1.67 -0.93
CA LEU A 49 4.59 -0.72 -0.12
C LEU A 49 6.02 -0.66 -0.66
N ILE A 50 6.33 0.42 -1.35
CA ILE A 50 7.64 0.70 -1.93
C ILE A 50 8.43 1.53 -0.94
N VAL A 51 9.65 1.09 -0.63
CA VAL A 51 10.52 1.70 0.37
C VAL A 51 11.64 2.43 -0.36
N VAL A 52 11.55 3.76 -0.39
CA VAL A 52 12.49 4.62 -1.13
C VAL A 52 13.72 4.89 -0.27
N LYS A 53 13.51 5.27 0.98
CA LYS A 53 14.60 5.52 1.91
C LYS A 53 15.07 4.21 2.56
N LYS A 54 16.35 3.88 2.37
CA LYS A 54 16.94 2.66 2.94
C LYS A 54 16.92 2.71 4.48
N PRO A 55 16.60 1.58 5.16
CA PRO A 55 16.73 1.48 6.61
C PRO A 55 18.17 1.78 7.06
N ILE A 56 18.31 2.62 8.08
CA ILE A 56 19.62 3.07 8.62
C ILE A 56 20.39 1.91 9.27
N LEU A 57 19.68 0.89 9.77
CA LEU A 57 20.27 -0.24 10.49
C LEU A 57 20.71 -1.35 9.53
N LYS A 58 22.00 -1.72 9.59
CA LYS A 58 22.55 -2.89 8.89
C LYS A 58 21.72 -4.15 9.25
N GLY A 59 21.34 -4.95 8.25
CA GLY A 59 20.53 -6.18 8.42
C GLY A 59 19.02 -6.02 8.20
N HIS A 60 18.52 -4.80 7.99
CA HIS A 60 17.10 -4.52 7.71
C HIS A 60 16.81 -4.26 6.22
N GLN A 61 17.76 -4.60 5.35
CA GLN A 61 17.56 -4.46 3.92
C GLN A 61 16.48 -5.45 3.47
N ILE A 62 15.47 -4.95 2.75
CA ILE A 62 14.51 -5.82 2.08
C ILE A 62 15.27 -6.56 0.98
N LEU A 63 15.42 -7.87 1.16
CA LEU A 63 15.93 -8.77 0.14
C LEU A 63 14.73 -9.25 -0.69
N PRO A 64 14.79 -9.21 -2.03
CA PRO A 64 13.72 -9.75 -2.86
C PRO A 64 13.66 -11.28 -2.76
N GLY A 65 12.51 -11.87 -3.11
CA GLY A 65 12.32 -13.32 -3.21
C GLY A 65 11.85 -14.01 -1.94
N TYR A 66 11.36 -13.28 -0.93
CA TYR A 66 10.73 -13.88 0.25
C TYR A 66 9.22 -13.80 0.13
N LYS A 67 8.53 -14.89 0.49
CA LYS A 67 7.07 -14.96 0.61
C LYS A 67 6.70 -15.17 2.08
N HIS A 68 5.82 -14.35 2.60
CA HIS A 68 5.29 -14.44 3.96
C HIS A 68 3.81 -14.77 3.91
N LEU A 69 3.42 -15.92 4.43
CA LEU A 69 2.00 -16.24 4.62
C LEU A 69 1.46 -15.41 5.78
N VAL A 70 0.33 -14.73 5.56
CA VAL A 70 -0.30 -13.86 6.55
C VAL A 70 -1.79 -14.12 6.62
N GLU A 71 -2.33 -14.05 7.83
CA GLU A 71 -3.77 -14.09 8.07
C GLU A 71 -4.15 -12.98 9.05
N SER A 72 -5.22 -12.25 8.72
CA SER A 72 -5.80 -11.26 9.62
C SER A 72 -7.31 -11.13 9.39
N ARG A 73 -8.02 -10.64 10.41
CA ARG A 73 -9.43 -10.25 10.33
C ARG A 73 -9.60 -8.72 10.25
N GLU A 74 -8.50 -7.98 10.31
CA GLU A 74 -8.47 -6.53 10.37
C GLU A 74 -7.78 -5.96 9.11
N ASP A 75 -8.09 -4.71 8.77
CA ASP A 75 -7.42 -3.96 7.71
C ASP A 75 -6.46 -2.94 8.34
N GLY A 76 -5.17 -2.99 7.97
CA GLY A 76 -4.18 -2.05 8.49
C GLY A 76 -4.13 -0.68 7.83
N ARG A 77 -4.97 -0.42 6.83
CA ARG A 77 -5.24 0.89 6.25
C ARG A 77 -3.97 1.66 5.89
N LEU A 78 -3.76 2.83 6.49
CA LEU A 78 -2.58 3.68 6.29
C LEU A 78 -1.50 3.49 7.37
N SER A 79 -1.58 2.46 8.19
CA SER A 79 -0.72 2.28 9.37
C SER A 79 0.78 2.22 9.04
N SER A 80 1.18 1.78 7.85
CA SER A 80 2.59 1.79 7.41
C SER A 80 3.16 3.20 7.19
N LEU A 81 2.29 4.21 7.10
CA LEU A 81 2.61 5.63 6.93
C LEU A 81 2.46 6.45 8.23
N ALA A 82 2.21 5.79 9.36
CA ALA A 82 1.94 6.48 10.62
C ALA A 82 3.14 7.27 11.18
N ASP A 83 4.36 6.94 10.76
CA ASP A 83 5.58 7.63 11.16
C ASP A 83 6.02 8.73 10.17
N ASP A 84 5.26 8.92 9.09
CA ASP A 84 5.45 10.00 8.14
C ASP A 84 4.89 11.31 8.67
N LYS A 85 5.62 12.42 8.44
CA LYS A 85 5.19 13.75 8.88
C LYS A 85 4.01 14.26 8.04
N ARG A 86 3.99 13.89 6.76
CA ARG A 86 2.97 14.27 5.77
C ARG A 86 2.79 13.13 4.79
N VAL A 87 1.56 12.91 4.34
CA VAL A 87 1.24 11.97 3.28
C VAL A 87 0.56 12.73 2.15
N LEU A 88 1.09 12.64 0.93
CA LEU A 88 0.39 13.14 -0.26
C LEU A 88 -0.45 12.00 -0.84
N MET A 89 -1.71 12.27 -1.13
CA MET A 89 -2.64 11.31 -1.68
C MET A 89 -3.04 11.72 -3.09
N GLY A 90 -3.01 10.75 -3.99
CA GLY A 90 -3.46 10.89 -5.37
C GLY A 90 -4.11 9.61 -5.87
N ILE A 91 -4.50 9.62 -7.14
CA ILE A 91 -5.18 8.50 -7.78
C ILE A 91 -4.53 8.13 -9.11
N LYS A 92 -4.60 6.85 -9.46
CA LYS A 92 -4.27 6.33 -10.78
C LYS A 92 -5.52 5.71 -11.40
N ALA A 93 -6.29 6.54 -12.09
CA ALA A 93 -7.52 6.12 -12.77
C ALA A 93 -7.21 5.26 -14.00
N ARG A 94 -8.05 4.26 -14.26
CA ARG A 94 -7.98 3.35 -15.40
C ARG A 94 -9.37 3.14 -15.98
N LYS A 95 -9.48 3.12 -17.32
CA LYS A 95 -10.73 2.78 -17.99
C LYS A 95 -10.85 1.28 -18.14
N SER A 96 -11.99 0.73 -17.78
CA SER A 96 -12.36 -0.67 -17.95
C SER A 96 -13.62 -0.79 -18.83
N LYS A 97 -14.03 -2.02 -19.16
CA LYS A 97 -15.29 -2.28 -19.88
C LYS A 97 -16.53 -1.82 -19.10
N PHE A 98 -16.44 -1.78 -17.77
CA PHE A 98 -17.57 -1.52 -16.88
C PHE A 98 -17.61 -0.07 -16.36
N GLY A 99 -16.58 0.73 -16.65
CA GLY A 99 -16.46 2.11 -16.16
C GLY A 99 -15.01 2.49 -15.84
N ILE A 100 -14.83 3.57 -15.11
CA ILE A 100 -13.54 4.07 -14.64
C ILE A 100 -13.29 3.51 -13.24
N THR A 101 -12.20 2.77 -13.09
CA THR A 101 -11.70 2.29 -11.80
C THR A 101 -10.46 3.07 -11.39
N THR A 102 -9.99 2.90 -10.16
CA THR A 102 -8.81 3.62 -9.69
C THR A 102 -7.98 2.81 -8.71
N SER A 103 -6.75 3.23 -8.52
CA SER A 103 -5.92 2.84 -7.39
C SER A 103 -5.50 4.10 -6.65
N LEU A 104 -5.44 4.04 -5.32
CA LEU A 104 -4.94 5.16 -4.53
C LEU A 104 -3.42 5.08 -4.46
N VAL A 105 -2.78 6.23 -4.48
CA VAL A 105 -1.34 6.39 -4.36
C VAL A 105 -1.09 7.31 -3.18
N PHE A 106 -0.39 6.81 -2.18
CA PHE A 106 0.01 7.57 -1.01
C PHE A 106 1.53 7.69 -0.96
N ILE A 107 2.01 8.91 -0.80
CA ILE A 107 3.44 9.25 -0.76
C ILE A 107 3.77 9.74 0.64
N GLY A 108 4.47 8.92 1.41
CA GLY A 108 4.93 9.22 2.76
C GLY A 108 6.19 10.08 2.76
N LEU A 109 6.18 11.18 3.52
CA LEU A 109 7.28 12.13 3.62
C LEU A 109 7.76 12.29 5.06
N LYS A 110 9.07 12.08 5.27
CA LYS A 110 9.78 12.31 6.53
C LYS A 110 10.87 13.38 6.37
N GLY A 111 10.47 14.52 5.83
CA GLY A 111 11.37 15.58 5.35
C GLY A 111 11.65 15.44 3.85
N GLU A 112 11.97 14.23 3.43
CA GLU A 112 12.09 13.78 2.04
C GLU A 112 11.18 12.57 1.77
N LEU A 113 11.16 12.08 0.53
CA LEU A 113 10.40 10.89 0.14
C LEU A 113 10.89 9.65 0.92
N ASP A 114 9.99 9.03 1.68
CA ASP A 114 10.31 7.87 2.51
C ASP A 114 9.75 6.58 1.89
N LYS A 115 8.43 6.55 1.65
CA LYS A 115 7.69 5.38 1.18
C LYS A 115 6.59 5.76 0.20
N ILE A 116 6.18 4.80 -0.63
CA ILE A 116 4.99 4.91 -1.48
C ILE A 116 4.10 3.71 -1.19
N LEU A 117 2.85 3.96 -0.81
CA LEU A 117 1.82 2.93 -0.66
C LEU A 117 0.85 3.00 -1.83
N LEU A 118 0.67 1.89 -2.53
CA LEU A 118 -0.29 1.72 -3.61
C LEU A 118 -1.43 0.82 -3.12
N VAL A 119 -2.67 1.29 -3.30
CA VAL A 119 -3.89 0.57 -2.90
C VAL A 119 -4.69 0.25 -4.16
N HIS A 120 -4.77 -1.03 -4.52
CA HIS A 120 -5.44 -1.47 -5.75
C HIS A 120 -6.84 -2.00 -5.53
N ASP A 121 -7.14 -2.45 -4.31
CA ASP A 121 -8.40 -2.96 -3.79
C ASP A 121 -9.44 -1.86 -3.50
N VAL A 122 -9.51 -0.83 -4.36
CA VAL A 122 -10.52 0.24 -4.23
C VAL A 122 -11.82 -0.22 -4.89
N PRO A 123 -12.91 -0.47 -4.15
CA PRO A 123 -14.15 -1.02 -4.68
C PRO A 123 -15.01 0.07 -5.35
N LEU A 124 -14.44 0.79 -6.31
CA LEU A 124 -15.07 1.93 -6.98
C LEU A 124 -15.08 1.76 -8.50
N VAL A 125 -16.27 1.91 -9.08
CA VAL A 125 -16.50 2.02 -10.51
C VAL A 125 -17.31 3.30 -10.77
N ALA A 126 -16.78 4.21 -11.57
CA ALA A 126 -17.40 5.49 -11.87
C ALA A 126 -17.63 5.68 -13.38
N SER A 127 -18.68 6.41 -13.75
CA SER A 127 -19.00 6.71 -15.15
C SER A 127 -18.24 7.94 -15.67
N ASN A 128 -17.85 8.84 -14.78
CA ASN A 128 -17.14 10.08 -15.11
C ASN A 128 -16.19 10.53 -13.99
N ARG A 129 -15.41 11.58 -14.25
CA ARG A 129 -14.43 12.11 -13.30
C ARG A 129 -15.06 12.59 -11.98
N ARG A 130 -16.19 13.28 -12.02
CA ARG A 130 -16.82 13.84 -10.81
C ARG A 130 -17.25 12.71 -9.87
N GLU A 131 -17.93 11.71 -10.42
CA GLU A 131 -18.34 10.51 -9.69
C GLU A 131 -17.14 9.75 -9.11
N LEU A 132 -16.04 9.65 -9.87
CA LEU A 132 -14.80 9.02 -9.38
C LEU A 132 -14.24 9.76 -8.16
N ILE A 133 -14.18 11.09 -8.20
CA ILE A 133 -13.63 11.87 -7.10
C ILE A 133 -14.53 11.76 -5.86
N GLU A 134 -15.85 11.87 -6.02
CA GLU A 134 -16.78 11.73 -4.90
C GLU A 134 -16.73 10.33 -4.28
N GLY A 135 -16.70 9.27 -5.10
CA GLY A 135 -16.55 7.90 -4.59
C GLY A 135 -15.22 7.66 -3.87
N VAL A 136 -14.13 8.33 -4.29
CA VAL A 136 -12.85 8.28 -3.57
C VAL A 136 -12.95 8.99 -2.22
N LYS A 137 -13.65 10.13 -2.13
CA LYS A 137 -13.87 10.84 -0.85
C LYS A 137 -14.67 9.98 0.12
N GLU A 138 -15.75 9.37 -0.34
CA GLU A 138 -16.60 8.48 0.45
C GLU A 138 -15.80 7.25 0.92
N PHE A 139 -15.07 6.59 0.01
CA PHE A 139 -14.20 5.49 0.37
C PHE A 139 -13.17 5.88 1.43
N MET A 140 -12.48 7.02 1.28
CA MET A 140 -11.49 7.47 2.28
C MET A 140 -12.11 7.74 3.66
N LYS A 141 -13.33 8.28 3.68
CA LYS A 141 -14.08 8.54 4.90
C LYS A 141 -14.48 7.22 5.58
N GLU A 142 -15.02 6.26 4.84
CA GLU A 142 -15.45 4.98 5.39
C GLU A 142 -14.28 4.08 5.79
N TRP A 143 -13.32 3.92 4.87
CA TRP A 143 -12.20 3.01 5.04
C TRP A 143 -11.19 3.52 6.05
N ALA A 144 -10.75 4.78 5.95
CA ALA A 144 -9.68 5.33 6.77
C ALA A 144 -10.17 6.30 7.86
N GLY A 145 -11.45 6.69 7.87
CA GLY A 145 -11.95 7.73 8.77
C GLY A 145 -11.40 9.12 8.43
N ILE A 146 -10.98 9.34 7.18
CA ILE A 146 -10.32 10.59 6.75
C ILE A 146 -11.23 11.32 5.76
N GLU A 147 -11.66 12.52 6.13
CA GLU A 147 -12.34 13.42 5.22
C GLU A 147 -11.33 14.15 4.34
N ILE A 148 -11.53 14.09 3.02
CA ILE A 148 -10.70 14.77 2.03
C ILE A 148 -11.58 15.69 1.17
N GLU A 149 -11.11 16.92 0.95
CA GLU A 149 -11.86 17.91 0.18
C GLU A 149 -11.64 17.77 -1.34
N ASP A 150 -10.43 17.38 -1.73
CA ASP A 150 -9.99 17.29 -3.12
C ASP A 150 -9.01 16.14 -3.35
N VAL A 151 -8.73 15.86 -4.63
CA VAL A 151 -7.71 14.91 -5.09
C VAL A 151 -6.91 15.56 -6.22
N PRO A 152 -5.57 15.69 -6.12
CA PRO A 152 -4.73 15.22 -5.02
C PRO A 152 -4.86 16.08 -3.74
N CYS A 153 -4.50 15.52 -2.58
CA CYS A 153 -4.52 16.24 -1.31
C CYS A 153 -3.37 15.84 -0.37
N THR A 154 -3.23 16.59 0.73
CA THR A 154 -2.27 16.28 1.80
C THR A 154 -3.01 15.82 3.05
N ILE A 155 -2.63 14.66 3.56
CA ILE A 155 -3.12 14.07 4.80
C ILE A 155 -2.06 14.26 5.89
N ARG A 156 -2.49 14.68 7.08
CA ARG A 156 -1.66 14.80 8.28
C ARG A 156 -2.21 13.93 9.40
N GLY A 157 -1.33 13.48 10.28
CA GLY A 157 -1.73 12.76 11.50
C GLY A 157 -2.32 11.38 11.22
N VAL A 158 -1.78 10.66 10.22
CA VAL A 158 -2.12 9.25 9.99
C VAL A 158 -1.86 8.46 11.27
N LYS A 159 -2.88 7.76 11.75
CA LYS A 159 -2.77 6.93 12.96
C LYS A 159 -2.29 5.54 12.60
N GLY A 160 -1.35 5.02 13.38
CA GLY A 160 -0.90 3.64 13.27
C GLY A 160 -1.81 2.72 14.08
N GLU A 161 -2.46 1.77 13.42
CA GLU A 161 -3.20 0.70 14.08
C GLU A 161 -2.29 -0.53 14.22
N LYS A 162 -2.29 -1.14 15.41
CA LYS A 162 -1.59 -2.42 15.63
C LYS A 162 -2.50 -3.54 15.14
N ILE A 163 -2.24 -4.02 13.93
CA ILE A 163 -2.96 -5.15 13.38
C ILE A 163 -2.46 -6.46 13.97
N LYS A 164 -3.41 -7.26 14.48
CA LYS A 164 -3.15 -8.65 14.83
C LYS A 164 -3.14 -9.46 13.53
N ALA A 165 -1.93 -9.75 13.08
CA ALA A 165 -1.69 -10.63 11.95
C ALA A 165 -0.80 -11.78 12.39
N GLU A 166 -1.21 -12.99 12.07
CA GLU A 166 -0.41 -14.19 12.30
C GLU A 166 0.48 -14.41 11.08
N LYS A 167 1.79 -14.56 11.32
CA LYS A 167 2.73 -14.96 10.29
C LYS A 167 2.85 -16.48 10.34
N VAL A 168 2.32 -17.13 9.31
CA VAL A 168 2.20 -18.59 9.30
C VAL A 168 3.51 -19.25 8.85
N ASP A 169 4.17 -18.70 7.82
CA ASP A 169 5.41 -19.28 7.29
C ASP A 169 6.26 -18.27 6.49
N VAL A 170 7.52 -18.63 6.20
CA VAL A 170 8.40 -17.95 5.25
C VAL A 170 9.02 -18.93 4.28
N ASP A 171 8.73 -18.72 3.00
CA ASP A 171 9.37 -19.45 1.92
C ASP A 171 10.18 -18.51 1.03
N TYR A 172 11.17 -19.08 0.35
CA TYR A 172 11.70 -18.45 -0.85
C TYR A 172 10.61 -18.51 -1.92
N ALA A 173 10.18 -17.34 -2.40
CA ALA A 173 9.23 -17.20 -3.49
C ALA A 173 9.83 -17.88 -4.74
N THR A 174 9.35 -19.09 -5.04
CA THR A 174 9.96 -19.94 -6.07
C THR A 174 9.58 -19.53 -7.50
N LEU A 175 8.87 -18.41 -7.70
CA LEU A 175 8.39 -17.97 -9.02
C LEU A 175 8.42 -16.44 -9.22
N LEU A 176 9.18 -16.07 -10.27
CA LEU A 176 9.01 -15.02 -11.29
C LEU A 176 9.39 -13.56 -10.97
N LEU A 177 10.54 -13.18 -11.54
CA LEU A 177 10.83 -11.87 -12.16
C LEU A 177 9.64 -11.35 -12.98
#